data_AF-A0A7S2N6H6-F1
#
_entry.id   AF-A0A7S2N6H6-F1
#
_cell.length_a   1.000
_cell.length_b   1.000
_cell.length_c   1.000
_cell.angle_alpha   90.00
_cell.angle_beta   90.00
_cell.angle_gamma   90.00
#
_symmetry.space_group_name_H-M   'P 1'
#
loop_
_entity.id
_entity.type
_entity.pdbx_description
1 polymer ?
#
loop_
_entity_poly.entity_id
_entity_poly.type
_entity_poly.pdbx_seq_one_letter_code
_entity_poly.pdbx_strand_id
1 'polypeptide(L)'
;ILDGFPRTLEQAKALDAMLAKTGEAVSLVMAFDVDPNVLEERICGRWIHKASGRSYHVKFNAPKSLQGRAPSAETMRDDETGEALMQRGDDTAEALVKRL
;
A
#
# COMPACT_ATOMS: atom_id res chain seq x y z
N ILE A 1 -16.47 -3.89 7.61
CA ILE A 1 -15.75 -3.61 6.33
C ILE A 1 -14.74 -4.72 6.15
N LEU A 2 -14.82 -5.44 5.04
CA LEU A 2 -13.83 -6.46 4.69
C LEU A 2 -12.82 -5.81 3.74
N ASP A 3 -11.54 -5.89 4.08
CA ASP A 3 -10.44 -5.32 3.30
C ASP A 3 -9.42 -6.43 3.01
N GLY A 4 -9.14 -6.65 1.72
CA GLY A 4 -8.24 -7.71 1.25
C GLY A 4 -8.81 -9.14 1.33
N PHE A 5 -10.11 -9.31 1.59
CA PHE A 5 -10.84 -10.57 1.56
C PHE A 5 -12.28 -10.34 1.08
N PRO A 6 -12.87 -11.21 0.24
CA PRO A 6 -12.31 -12.41 -0.36
C PRO A 6 -11.35 -12.11 -1.52
N ARG A 7 -10.39 -13.01 -1.78
CA ARG A 7 -9.44 -12.95 -2.91
C ARG A 7 -9.70 -13.99 -4.00
N THR A 8 -10.48 -15.03 -3.69
CA THR A 8 -10.83 -16.09 -4.65
C THR A 8 -12.34 -16.25 -4.74
N LEU A 9 -12.81 -16.82 -5.84
CA LEU A 9 -14.23 -17.12 -6.03
C LEU A 9 -14.77 -18.06 -4.94
N GLU A 10 -13.97 -19.06 -4.53
CA GLU A 10 -14.36 -19.99 -3.47
C GLU A 10 -14.47 -19.30 -2.10
N GLN A 11 -13.60 -18.33 -1.81
CA GLN A 11 -13.72 -17.50 -0.61
C GLN A 11 -14.97 -16.61 -0.65
N ALA A 12 -15.31 -16.05 -1.81
CA ALA A 12 -16.52 -15.25 -1.98
C ALA A 12 -17.78 -16.09 -1.76
N LYS A 13 -17.88 -17.27 -2.37
CA LYS A 13 -18.99 -18.22 -2.14
C LYS A 13 -19.10 -18.64 -0.67
N ALA A 14 -17.97 -18.89 -0.01
CA ALA A 14 -17.95 -19.24 1.41
C ALA A 14 -18.43 -18.09 2.29
N LEU A 15 -18.05 -16.84 1.96
CA LEU A 15 -18.54 -15.64 2.64
C LEU A 15 -20.05 -15.48 2.46
N ASP A 16 -20.57 -15.62 1.24
CA ASP A 16 -22.01 -15.54 0.97
C ASP A 16 -22.79 -16.59 1.76
N ALA A 17 -22.32 -17.84 1.77
CA ALA A 17 -22.94 -18.92 2.53
C ALA A 17 -22.89 -18.68 4.05
N MET A 18 -21.86 -17.99 4.55
CA MET A 18 -21.75 -17.62 5.97
C MET A 18 -22.75 -16.53 6.33
N LEU A 19 -22.81 -15.44 5.54
CA LEU A 19 -23.70 -14.30 5.78
C LEU A 19 -25.17 -14.71 5.64
N ALA A 20 -25.50 -15.60 4.70
CA ALA A 20 -26.86 -16.10 4.52
C ALA A 20 -27.42 -16.79 5.78
N LYS A 21 -26.56 -17.37 6.64
CA LYS A 21 -27.00 -18.01 7.90
C LYS A 21 -27.53 -17.01 8.93
N THR A 22 -27.09 -15.76 8.86
CA THR A 22 -27.58 -14.67 9.72
C THR A 22 -28.55 -13.74 8.99
N GLY A 23 -28.93 -14.06 7.76
CA GLY A 23 -29.79 -13.21 6.93
C GLY A 23 -29.08 -11.93 6.44
N GLU A 24 -27.75 -11.91 6.49
CA GLU A 24 -26.93 -10.80 6.03
C GLU A 24 -26.46 -11.01 4.58
N ALA A 25 -26.02 -9.92 3.95
CA ALA A 25 -25.40 -9.95 2.63
C ALA A 25 -24.40 -8.79 2.50
N VAL A 26 -23.45 -8.93 1.57
CA VAL A 26 -22.57 -7.81 1.20
C VAL A 26 -23.42 -6.74 0.50
N SER A 27 -23.45 -5.54 1.07
CA SER A 27 -24.25 -4.43 0.55
C SER A 27 -23.57 -3.64 -0.56
N LEU A 28 -22.23 -3.62 -0.57
CA LEU A 28 -21.43 -2.86 -1.53
C LEU A 28 -20.06 -3.51 -1.70
N VAL A 29 -19.61 -3.59 -2.95
CA VAL A 29 -18.23 -3.94 -3.32
C VAL A 29 -17.61 -2.73 -4.00
N MET A 30 -16.53 -2.21 -3.42
CA MET A 30 -15.74 -1.14 -4.03
C MET A 30 -14.53 -1.74 -4.73
N ALA A 31 -14.52 -1.65 -6.06
CA ALA A 31 -13.38 -2.04 -6.89
C ALA A 31 -12.58 -0.78 -7.26
N PHE A 32 -11.29 -0.78 -6.93
CA PHE A 32 -10.38 0.29 -7.33
C PHE A 32 -9.70 -0.12 -8.63
N ASP A 33 -10.08 0.53 -9.72
CA ASP A 33 -9.41 0.40 -11.01
C ASP A 33 -8.37 1.52 -11.14
N VAL A 34 -7.10 1.13 -11.27
CA VAL A 34 -5.95 2.05 -11.27
C VAL A 34 -4.98 1.61 -12.36
N ASP A 35 -4.49 2.57 -13.14
CA ASP A 35 -3.46 2.33 -14.14
C ASP A 35 -2.23 1.63 -13.51
N PRO A 36 -1.80 0.46 -14.03
CA PRO A 36 -0.66 -0.28 -13.49
C PRO A 36 0.62 0.55 -13.38
N ASN A 37 0.87 1.46 -14.31
CA ASN A 37 2.07 2.31 -14.30
C ASN A 37 2.00 3.33 -13.16
N VAL A 38 0.81 3.88 -12.91
CA VAL A 38 0.58 4.80 -11.78
C VAL A 38 0.69 4.06 -10.46
N LEU A 39 0.19 2.82 -10.39
CA LEU A 39 0.32 1.98 -9.22
C LEU A 39 1.77 1.63 -8.93
N GLU A 40 2.55 1.28 -9.96
CA GLU A 40 3.98 0.99 -9.85
C GLU A 40 4.76 2.21 -9.36
N GLU A 41 4.59 3.39 -9.97
CA GLU A 41 5.24 4.63 -9.53
C GLU A 41 4.94 4.89 -8.05
N ARG A 42 3.67 4.72 -7.64
CA ARG A 42 3.22 4.95 -6.28
C ARG A 42 3.81 3.97 -5.26
N ILE A 43 3.97 2.69 -5.62
CA ILE A 43 4.51 1.67 -4.73
C ILE A 43 6.03 1.80 -4.63
N CYS A 44 6.73 1.88 -5.76
CA CYS A 44 8.19 1.93 -5.81
C CYS A 44 8.75 3.24 -5.21
N GLY A 45 7.97 4.32 -5.25
CA GLY A 45 8.35 5.60 -4.65
C GLY A 45 8.07 5.73 -3.15
N ARG A 46 7.48 4.71 -2.50
CA ARG A 46 7.07 4.76 -1.09
C ARG A 46 8.25 4.59 -0.14
N TRP A 47 8.22 5.37 0.95
CA TRP A 47 9.14 5.29 2.08
C TRP A 47 8.34 5.38 3.38
N ILE A 48 8.75 4.64 4.41
CA ILE A 48 7.99 4.54 5.65
C ILE A 48 8.91 4.76 6.84
N HIS A 49 8.45 5.55 7.80
CA HIS A 49 9.07 5.62 9.10
C HIS A 49 8.57 4.44 9.96
N LYS A 50 9.41 3.44 10.19
CA LYS A 50 9.00 2.17 10.83
C LYS A 50 8.37 2.35 12.22
N ALA A 51 8.87 3.28 13.04
CA ALA A 51 8.39 3.44 14.42
C ALA A 51 7.00 4.09 14.49
N SER A 52 6.70 5.02 13.59
CA SER A 52 5.43 5.77 13.60
C SER A 52 4.40 5.28 12.58
N GLY A 53 4.83 4.58 11.53
CA GLY A 53 4.01 4.21 10.39
C GLY A 53 3.76 5.34 9.38
N ARG A 54 4.33 6.54 9.58
CA ARG A 54 4.21 7.65 8.61
C ARG A 54 4.76 7.23 7.25
N SER A 55 4.01 7.58 6.21
CA SER A 55 4.35 7.25 4.82
C SER A 55 4.73 8.51 4.06
N TYR A 56 5.86 8.41 3.37
CA TYR A 56 6.41 9.39 2.46
C TYR A 56 6.44 8.84 1.05
N HIS A 57 6.60 9.73 0.08
CA HIS A 57 6.76 9.37 -1.31
C HIS A 57 7.72 10.34 -1.99
N VAL A 58 8.68 9.84 -2.76
CA VAL A 58 9.75 10.64 -3.39
C VAL A 58 9.23 11.85 -4.19
N LYS A 59 8.05 11.72 -4.82
CA LYS A 59 7.37 12.77 -5.59
C LYS A 59 6.15 13.40 -4.89
N PHE A 60 5.17 12.59 -4.48
CA PHE A 60 3.87 13.08 -4.01
C PHE A 60 3.85 13.56 -2.56
N ASN A 61 4.78 13.10 -1.72
CA ASN A 61 4.87 13.48 -0.31
C ASN A 61 6.34 13.36 0.14
N ALA A 62 7.20 14.15 -0.46
CA ALA A 62 8.63 14.08 -0.24
C ALA A 62 8.98 14.61 1.17
N PRO A 63 9.82 13.89 1.95
CA PRO A 63 10.32 14.44 3.20
C PRO A 63 11.18 15.67 2.93
N LYS A 64 11.22 16.60 3.88
CA LYS A 64 12.01 17.84 3.78
C LYS A 64 13.50 17.55 3.60
N SER A 65 13.98 16.42 4.11
CA SER A 65 15.38 16.00 3.99
C SER A 65 15.82 15.67 2.56
N LEU A 66 14.87 15.35 1.65
CA LEU A 66 15.18 14.95 0.28
C LEU A 66 15.82 16.12 -0.49
N GLN A 67 15.27 17.32 -0.38
CA GLN A 67 15.79 18.57 -0.99
C GLN A 67 16.16 18.42 -2.48
N GLY A 68 15.41 17.62 -3.24
CA GLY A 68 15.67 17.35 -4.67
C GLY A 68 16.88 16.45 -4.95
N ARG A 69 17.49 15.85 -3.93
CA ARG A 69 18.57 14.85 -4.08
C ARG A 69 18.00 13.48 -4.43
N ALA A 70 18.87 12.54 -4.78
CA ALA A 70 18.47 11.15 -4.97
C ALA A 70 18.01 10.54 -3.63
N PRO A 71 16.95 9.70 -3.64
CA PRO A 71 16.48 9.03 -2.42
C PRO A 71 17.48 7.97 -1.96
N SER A 72 17.86 8.04 -0.69
CA SER A 72 18.75 7.09 -0.01
C SER A 72 18.45 7.12 1.50
N ALA A 73 19.00 6.17 2.26
CA ALA A 73 18.85 6.16 3.72
C ALA A 73 19.38 7.44 4.42
N GLU A 74 20.26 8.20 3.75
CA GLU A 74 20.79 9.46 4.26
C GLU A 74 19.88 10.65 3.95
N THR A 75 19.24 10.64 2.77
CA THR A 75 18.41 11.73 2.27
C THR A 75 16.92 11.55 2.58
N MET A 76 16.50 10.35 2.95
CA MET A 76 15.12 10.01 3.31
C MET A 76 15.01 9.87 4.83
N ARG A 77 14.70 10.97 5.51
CA ARG A 77 14.53 11.03 6.96
C ARG A 77 13.12 11.50 7.31
N ASP A 78 12.61 10.99 8.42
CA ASP A 78 11.32 11.39 8.95
C ASP A 78 11.35 12.88 9.35
N ASP A 79 10.32 13.62 8.97
CA ASP A 79 10.27 15.08 9.19
C ASP A 79 10.05 15.46 10.66
N GLU A 80 9.56 14.54 11.49
CA GLU A 80 9.33 14.79 12.91
C GLU A 80 10.48 14.30 13.79
N THR A 81 11.01 13.10 13.52
CA THR A 81 12.04 12.48 14.37
C THR A 81 13.45 12.60 13.81
N GLY A 82 13.61 12.85 12.51
CA GLY A 82 14.91 12.83 11.82
C GLY A 82 15.50 11.43 11.63
N GLU A 83 14.79 10.38 12.05
CA GLU A 83 15.20 8.98 11.90
C GLU A 83 15.14 8.56 10.43
N ALA A 84 15.91 7.54 10.06
CA ALA A 84 15.95 7.05 8.69
C ALA A 84 14.60 6.43 8.30
N LEU A 85 14.09 6.82 7.13
CA LEU A 85 12.99 6.14 6.48
C LEU A 85 13.51 4.86 5.83
N MET A 86 12.63 3.90 5.63
CA MET A 86 12.93 2.67 4.91
C MET A 86 11.93 2.41 3.79
N GLN A 87 12.41 1.80 2.72
CA GLN A 87 11.54 1.12 1.77
C GLN A 87 11.30 -0.30 2.24
N ARG A 88 10.11 -0.82 1.93
CA ARG A 88 9.84 -2.23 2.19
C ARG A 88 10.43 -3.07 1.06
N GLY A 89 10.87 -4.30 1.37
CA GLY A 89 11.49 -5.18 0.37
C GLY A 89 10.55 -5.62 -0.76
N ASP A 90 9.25 -5.39 -0.60
CA ASP A 90 8.18 -5.67 -1.56
C ASP A 90 7.71 -4.43 -2.35
N ASP A 91 8.36 -3.27 -2.17
CA ASP A 91 8.08 -2.03 -2.90
C ASP A 91 8.94 -1.98 -4.18
N THR A 92 8.86 -3.03 -5.02
CA THR A 92 9.55 -3.13 -6.30
C THR A 92 8.60 -3.53 -7.43
N ALA A 93 8.96 -3.20 -8.67
CA ALA A 93 8.17 -3.55 -9.86
C ALA A 93 7.97 -5.07 -9.96
N GLU A 94 9.01 -5.86 -9.69
CA GLU A 94 8.96 -7.32 -9.75
C GLU A 94 8.05 -7.91 -8.67
N ALA A 95 8.04 -7.31 -7.48
CA ALA A 95 7.16 -7.72 -6.39
C ALA A 95 5.70 -7.35 -6.67
N LEU A 96 5.45 -6.25 -7.37
CA LEU A 96 4.10 -5.83 -7.78
C LEU A 96 3.47 -6.82 -8.75
N VAL A 97 4.20 -7.29 -9.76
CA VAL A 97 3.70 -8.27 -10.75
C VAL A 97 3.23 -9.57 -10.09
N LYS A 98 3.86 -10.01 -9.00
CA LYS A 98 3.46 -11.23 -8.27
C LYS A 98 2.22 -11.04 -7.39
N ARG A 99 1.83 -9.79 -7.13
CA ARG A 99 0.74 -9.42 -6.21
C ARG A 99 -0.56 -9.10 -6.91
N LEU A 100 -0.47 -8.58 -8.12
CA LEU A 100 -1.60 -8.38 -9.03
C LEU A 100 -2.10 -9.74 -9.54
#